data_AF-A0A1H8VVD8-F1
#
_entry.id   AF-A0A1H8VVD8-F1
#
_cell.length_a   1.000
_cell.length_b   1.000
_cell.length_c   1.000
_cell.angle_alpha   90.00
_cell.angle_beta   90.00
_cell.angle_gamma   90.00
#
_symmetry.space_group_name_H-M   'P 1'
#
loop_
_entity.id
_entity.type
_entity.pdbx_description
1 polymer ?
#
loop_
_entity_poly.entity_id
_entity_poly.type
_entity_poly.pdbx_seq_one_letter_code
_entity_poly.pdbx_strand_id
1 'polypeptide(L)'
;MEHPQPAFDLFQSFPLENSLDESLLLDWFAYNSIDAEKGDNISEHPEVWKHWELPDALANLSTDDYVAYQKFSGELNLNAFAIGLGLGDVKYEPEKFSRLVYCPETFSATVFAFWQELIFSIGDTEDAAKGGLTQMTNRMAELGLGEDVSFKPHVQTQRVADFI
;
A
#
# COMPACT_ATOMS: atom_id res chain seq x y z
N MET A 1 -18.84 -0.47 11.07
CA MET A 1 -17.80 -0.53 10.03
C MET A 1 -17.66 -2.00 9.71
N GLU A 2 -17.84 -2.38 8.44
CA GLU A 2 -17.46 -3.73 8.03
C GLU A 2 -15.97 -3.90 8.31
N HIS A 3 -15.62 -5.11 8.68
CA HIS A 3 -14.29 -5.49 9.08
C HIS A 3 -13.36 -5.44 7.83
N PRO A 4 -12.15 -4.84 7.90
CA PRO A 4 -11.30 -4.59 6.73
C PRO A 4 -10.56 -5.86 6.22
N GLN A 5 -11.21 -7.03 6.19
CA GLN A 5 -10.62 -8.31 5.74
C GLN A 5 -9.93 -8.19 4.40
N PRO A 6 -10.56 -7.57 3.36
CA PRO A 6 -9.96 -7.55 2.03
C PRO A 6 -8.59 -6.88 2.00
N ALA A 7 -8.37 -5.84 2.83
CA ALA A 7 -7.07 -5.19 2.92
C ALA A 7 -6.00 -6.14 3.48
N PHE A 8 -6.34 -6.90 4.51
CA PHE A 8 -5.40 -7.82 5.15
C PHE A 8 -5.05 -9.01 4.25
N ASP A 9 -6.06 -9.57 3.58
CA ASP A 9 -5.86 -10.64 2.61
C ASP A 9 -5.02 -10.15 1.42
N LEU A 10 -5.27 -8.93 0.93
CA LEU A 10 -4.48 -8.31 -0.13
C LEU A 10 -2.99 -8.24 0.25
N PHE A 11 -2.66 -7.76 1.45
CA PHE A 11 -1.25 -7.70 1.87
C PHE A 11 -0.57 -9.06 1.94
N GLN A 12 -1.32 -10.13 2.27
CA GLN A 12 -0.80 -11.49 2.30
C GLN A 12 -0.60 -12.10 0.91
N SER A 13 -1.29 -11.56 -0.11
CA SER A 13 -1.28 -12.08 -1.48
C SER A 13 -0.15 -11.55 -2.38
N PHE A 14 0.50 -10.44 -2.02
CA PHE A 14 1.54 -9.84 -2.88
C PHE A 14 2.76 -10.77 -3.05
N PRO A 15 3.26 -10.98 -4.29
CA PRO A 15 4.37 -11.89 -4.58
C PRO A 15 5.74 -11.24 -4.30
N LEU A 16 6.03 -11.06 -3.01
CA LEU A 16 7.22 -10.41 -2.46
C LEU A 16 8.36 -11.43 -2.29
N GLU A 17 9.60 -11.01 -2.56
CA GLU A 17 10.76 -11.91 -2.68
C GLU A 17 11.56 -12.01 -1.39
N ASN A 18 11.82 -10.89 -0.73
CA ASN A 18 12.11 -10.95 0.69
C ASN A 18 10.77 -11.21 1.40
N SER A 19 10.77 -11.95 2.51
CA SER A 19 9.78 -11.61 3.53
C SER A 19 9.99 -10.12 3.70
N LEU A 20 9.02 -9.27 3.35
CA LEU A 20 9.10 -7.86 3.73
C LEU A 20 9.18 -7.92 5.24
N ASP A 21 10.42 -7.86 5.72
CA ASP A 21 10.83 -8.74 6.80
C ASP A 21 10.10 -8.22 7.99
N GLU A 22 9.06 -8.96 8.35
CA GLU A 22 8.33 -8.67 9.55
C GLU A 22 7.48 -7.36 9.42
N SER A 23 7.92 -6.26 8.78
CA SER A 23 7.33 -4.90 8.74
C SER A 23 6.01 -4.67 8.01
N LEU A 24 5.61 -5.48 7.01
CA LEU A 24 4.26 -5.36 6.41
C LEU A 24 3.16 -5.66 7.42
N LEU A 25 3.44 -6.65 8.27
CA LEU A 25 2.50 -7.27 9.18
C LEU A 25 2.87 -6.99 10.65
N LEU A 26 4.13 -6.62 10.96
CA LEU A 26 4.60 -6.37 12.32
C LEU A 26 3.83 -5.25 12.93
N ASP A 27 3.59 -4.21 12.16
CA ASP A 27 2.70 -3.14 12.55
C ASP A 27 1.45 -3.75 13.20
N TRP A 28 0.77 -4.68 12.53
CA TRP A 28 -0.51 -5.21 13.00
C TRP A 28 -0.42 -6.25 14.12
N PHE A 29 0.62 -7.11 14.14
CA PHE A 29 0.79 -8.18 15.14
C PHE A 29 1.71 -7.82 16.32
N ALA A 30 2.48 -6.72 16.25
CA ALA A 30 3.51 -6.40 17.26
C ALA A 30 2.98 -5.66 18.51
N TYR A 31 1.66 -5.52 18.66
CA TYR A 31 1.13 -5.16 19.98
C TYR A 31 1.29 -6.36 20.91
N ASN A 32 2.15 -6.21 21.92
CA ASN A 32 2.53 -7.23 22.93
C ASN A 32 1.36 -7.73 23.82
N SER A 33 0.13 -7.77 23.33
CA SER A 33 -1.08 -8.19 24.05
C SER A 33 -2.18 -8.72 23.13
N ILE A 34 -1.93 -8.84 21.81
CA ILE A 34 -2.90 -9.37 20.84
C ILE A 34 -2.52 -10.81 20.51
N ASP A 35 -3.45 -11.73 20.71
CA ASP A 35 -3.31 -13.17 20.41
C ASP A 35 -3.84 -13.45 19.00
N ALA A 36 -3.21 -12.84 17.99
CA ALA A 36 -3.53 -13.06 16.58
C ALA A 36 -2.25 -13.46 15.85
N GLU A 37 -2.33 -14.48 15.00
CA GLU A 37 -1.25 -14.98 14.17
C GLU A 37 -1.41 -14.54 12.71
N LYS A 38 -0.29 -14.58 11.97
CA LYS A 38 -0.32 -14.33 10.53
C LYS A 38 -1.20 -15.38 9.83
N GLY A 39 -2.23 -14.91 9.13
CA GLY A 39 -3.17 -15.75 8.39
C GLY A 39 -4.48 -15.99 9.14
N ASP A 40 -4.61 -15.54 10.39
CA ASP A 40 -5.88 -15.58 11.09
C ASP A 40 -6.92 -14.72 10.37
N ASN A 41 -8.17 -15.17 10.45
CA ASN A 41 -9.29 -14.37 10.00
C ASN A 41 -9.40 -13.19 10.95
N ILE A 42 -8.94 -12.02 10.49
CA ILE A 42 -8.91 -10.89 11.39
C ILE A 42 -10.31 -10.57 11.88
N SER A 43 -11.43 -10.88 11.21
CA SER A 43 -12.77 -10.61 11.79
C SER A 43 -13.03 -11.20 13.18
N GLU A 44 -12.27 -12.21 13.58
CA GLU A 44 -12.27 -12.84 14.92
C GLU A 44 -11.44 -12.07 15.98
N HIS A 45 -10.59 -11.12 15.56
CA HIS A 45 -9.61 -10.35 16.34
C HIS A 45 -9.80 -8.82 16.27
N PRO A 46 -10.96 -8.26 16.68
CA PRO A 46 -11.28 -6.83 16.56
C PRO A 46 -10.36 -5.86 17.25
N GLU A 47 -9.60 -6.31 18.23
CA GLU A 47 -8.48 -5.59 18.83
C GLU A 47 -7.40 -5.20 17.80
N VAL A 48 -7.21 -5.98 16.73
CA VAL A 48 -6.26 -5.69 15.65
C VAL A 48 -6.68 -4.41 14.95
N TRP A 49 -7.79 -4.33 14.22
CA TRP A 49 -8.09 -3.11 13.44
C TRP A 49 -8.63 -1.94 14.26
N LYS A 50 -9.06 -2.12 15.52
CA LYS A 50 -9.47 -1.00 16.38
C LYS A 50 -8.31 -0.08 16.76
N HIS A 51 -7.09 -0.62 16.79
CA HIS A 51 -5.89 0.16 17.09
C HIS A 51 -5.26 0.83 15.87
N TRP A 52 -5.78 0.56 14.66
CA TRP A 52 -5.18 1.00 13.41
C TRP A 52 -6.03 2.02 12.69
N GLU A 53 -5.40 3.13 12.34
CA GLU A 53 -5.97 4.11 11.41
C GLU A 53 -5.58 3.69 9.99
N LEU A 54 -6.34 2.76 9.41
CA LEU A 54 -6.18 2.42 8.00
C LEU A 54 -6.64 3.60 7.13
N PRO A 55 -5.90 3.93 6.06
CA PRO A 55 -6.38 4.82 5.03
C PRO A 55 -7.72 4.35 4.45
N ASP A 56 -8.61 5.28 4.11
CA ASP A 56 -9.99 4.97 3.70
C ASP A 56 -10.09 3.95 2.54
N ALA A 57 -9.14 4.00 1.59
CA ALA A 57 -9.07 3.08 0.46
C ALA A 57 -8.78 1.62 0.88
N LEU A 58 -8.10 1.41 2.00
CA LEU A 58 -7.89 0.07 2.58
C LEU A 58 -9.03 -0.30 3.53
N ALA A 59 -9.49 0.64 4.35
CA ALA A 59 -10.57 0.40 5.31
C ALA A 59 -11.88 -0.01 4.63
N ASN A 60 -12.14 0.50 3.42
CA ASN A 60 -13.34 0.23 2.64
C ASN A 60 -13.07 -0.59 1.36
N LEU A 61 -11.94 -1.29 1.30
CA LEU A 61 -11.55 -2.05 0.12
C LEU A 61 -12.61 -3.11 -0.22
N SER A 62 -13.08 -3.11 -1.47
CA SER A 62 -14.04 -4.06 -2.02
C SER A 62 -13.35 -5.08 -2.93
N THR A 63 -13.92 -6.28 -3.04
CA THR A 63 -13.50 -7.29 -4.02
C THR A 63 -13.68 -6.83 -5.48
N ASP A 64 -14.56 -5.85 -5.72
CA ASP A 64 -14.80 -5.26 -7.04
C ASP A 64 -13.76 -4.20 -7.42
N ASP A 65 -12.98 -3.71 -6.46
CA ASP A 65 -11.93 -2.72 -6.72
C ASP A 65 -10.77 -3.36 -7.49
N TYR A 66 -9.92 -2.49 -8.06
CA TYR A 66 -8.73 -2.87 -8.79
C TYR A 66 -7.47 -2.46 -8.04
N VAL A 67 -6.48 -3.34 -8.10
CA VAL A 67 -5.15 -3.06 -7.58
C VAL A 67 -4.16 -3.10 -8.74
N ALA A 68 -3.40 -2.01 -8.89
CA ALA A 68 -2.21 -1.98 -9.72
C ALA A 68 -0.97 -1.96 -8.82
N TYR A 69 0.02 -2.78 -9.10
CA TYR A 69 1.25 -2.84 -8.33
C TYR A 69 2.49 -2.99 -9.20
N GLN A 70 3.62 -2.53 -8.68
CA GLN A 70 4.91 -2.64 -9.33
C GLN A 70 5.98 -2.95 -8.29
N LYS A 71 6.81 -3.94 -8.62
CA LYS A 71 7.94 -4.30 -7.78
C LYS A 71 9.18 -3.49 -8.12
N PHE A 72 10.06 -3.31 -7.14
CA PHE A 72 11.35 -2.69 -7.34
C PHE A 72 12.43 -3.31 -6.45
N SER A 73 13.71 -3.05 -6.78
CA SER A 73 14.85 -3.37 -5.91
C SER A 73 15.58 -2.11 -5.49
N GLY A 74 16.05 -2.06 -4.25
CA GLY A 74 16.63 -0.87 -3.61
C GLY A 74 15.72 -0.32 -2.51
N GLU A 75 16.05 0.86 -1.99
CA GLU A 75 15.33 1.52 -0.90
C GLU A 75 14.81 2.90 -1.33
N LEU A 76 13.53 3.16 -1.06
CA LEU A 76 12.89 4.46 -1.23
C LEU A 76 12.98 5.25 0.08
N ASN A 77 13.49 6.48 -0.02
CA ASN A 77 13.41 7.45 1.07
C ASN A 77 12.00 8.07 1.11
N LEU A 78 11.09 7.44 1.87
CA LEU A 78 9.69 7.89 1.98
C LEU A 78 9.56 9.33 2.52
N ASN A 79 10.48 9.79 3.37
CA ASN A 79 10.49 11.18 3.84
C ASN A 79 10.76 12.16 2.68
N ALA A 80 11.78 11.88 1.86
CA ALA A 80 12.09 12.70 0.69
C ALA A 80 10.92 12.71 -0.30
N PHE A 81 10.20 11.59 -0.43
CA PHE A 81 9.06 11.46 -1.33
C PHE A 81 7.87 12.28 -0.86
N ALA A 82 7.56 12.22 0.43
CA ALA A 82 6.48 13.03 1.01
C ALA A 82 6.72 14.53 0.82
N ILE A 83 7.98 14.97 0.98
CA ILE A 83 8.36 16.37 0.74
C ILE A 83 8.28 16.72 -0.76
N GLY A 84 8.83 15.88 -1.63
CA GLY A 84 8.95 16.18 -3.06
C GLY A 84 7.63 16.12 -3.83
N LEU A 85 6.76 15.16 -3.50
CA LEU A 85 5.44 15.02 -4.14
C LEU A 85 4.44 16.11 -3.68
N GLY A 86 4.72 16.79 -2.57
CA GLY A 86 3.92 17.91 -2.06
C GLY A 86 2.91 17.49 -1.00
N LEU A 87 2.84 18.28 0.07
CA LEU A 87 2.07 18.01 1.29
C LEU A 87 0.54 18.03 1.11
N GLY A 88 0.02 18.46 -0.05
CA GLY A 88 -1.42 18.48 -0.34
C GLY A 88 -1.98 17.11 -0.75
N ASP A 89 -1.17 16.33 -1.45
CA ASP A 89 -1.58 15.07 -2.08
C ASP A 89 -0.98 13.85 -1.39
N VAL A 90 -0.11 14.07 -0.41
CA VAL A 90 0.61 13.00 0.30
C VAL A 90 0.37 13.05 1.80
N LYS A 91 0.10 11.89 2.36
CA LYS A 91 0.11 11.63 3.81
C LYS A 91 1.20 10.63 4.13
N TYR A 92 2.12 11.02 5.00
CA TYR A 92 3.12 10.12 5.56
C TYR A 92 3.27 10.41 7.06
N GLU A 93 2.61 9.59 7.87
CA GLU A 93 2.62 9.66 9.33
C GLU A 93 3.08 8.29 9.85
N PRO A 94 4.40 8.00 9.86
CA PRO A 94 4.89 6.64 10.10
C PRO A 94 4.50 6.06 11.46
N GLU A 95 4.19 6.91 12.45
CA GLU A 95 3.65 6.51 13.75
C GLU A 95 2.22 5.96 13.68
N LYS A 96 1.43 6.39 12.69
CA LYS A 96 0.04 5.92 12.47
C LYS A 96 -0.05 4.88 11.37
N PHE A 97 0.69 5.10 10.29
CA PHE A 97 0.77 4.22 9.14
C PHE A 97 2.14 4.36 8.50
N SER A 98 2.97 3.30 8.61
CA SER A 98 4.39 3.31 8.21
C SER A 98 4.66 3.47 6.72
N ARG A 99 3.62 3.65 5.89
CA ARG A 99 3.69 3.73 4.43
C ARG A 99 3.26 5.09 3.95
N LEU A 100 3.83 5.52 2.84
CA LEU A 100 3.44 6.76 2.20
C LEU A 100 2.14 6.53 1.42
N VAL A 101 1.15 7.40 1.66
CA VAL A 101 -0.14 7.41 0.96
C VAL A 101 -0.17 8.64 0.04
N TYR A 102 -0.32 8.42 -1.26
CA TYR A 102 -0.42 9.46 -2.28
C TYR A 102 -1.79 9.40 -2.97
N CYS A 103 -2.49 10.52 -3.04
CA CYS A 103 -3.77 10.67 -3.70
C CYS A 103 -3.58 11.46 -5.00
N PRO A 104 -3.41 10.80 -6.16
CA PRO A 104 -3.28 11.47 -7.45
C PRO A 104 -4.47 12.38 -7.76
N GLU A 105 -4.21 13.64 -8.15
CA GLU A 105 -5.29 14.58 -8.53
C GLU A 105 -6.07 14.13 -9.78
N THR A 106 -5.42 13.37 -10.68
CA THR A 106 -5.95 13.03 -12.00
C THR A 106 -6.77 11.73 -12.00
N PHE A 107 -6.55 10.86 -11.01
CA PHE A 107 -7.14 9.52 -10.97
C PHE A 107 -7.85 9.31 -9.65
N SER A 108 -9.03 8.68 -9.69
CA SER A 108 -9.76 8.25 -8.49
C SER A 108 -9.08 7.03 -7.88
N ALA A 109 -7.88 7.23 -7.34
CA ALA A 109 -7.04 6.18 -6.81
C ALA A 109 -6.29 6.64 -5.56
N THR A 110 -5.87 5.69 -4.75
CA THR A 110 -4.93 5.90 -3.65
C THR A 110 -3.71 5.02 -3.89
N VAL A 111 -2.53 5.62 -3.90
CA VAL A 111 -1.24 4.96 -4.13
C VAL A 111 -0.51 4.82 -2.80
N PHE A 112 0.10 3.66 -2.59
CA PHE A 112 0.82 3.28 -1.40
C PHE A 112 2.24 2.92 -1.79
N ALA A 113 3.23 3.56 -1.17
CA ALA A 113 4.63 3.22 -1.36
C ALA A 113 5.23 2.67 -0.08
N PHE A 114 5.86 1.50 -0.23
CA PHE A 114 6.74 0.93 0.77
C PHE A 114 8.15 1.46 0.59
N TRP A 115 8.93 1.45 1.66
CA TRP A 115 10.34 1.78 1.59
C TRP A 115 11.15 0.82 0.72
N GLN A 116 10.63 -0.38 0.45
CA GLN A 116 11.30 -1.46 -0.29
C GLN A 116 10.25 -2.28 -1.04
N GLU A 117 10.70 -2.92 -2.11
CA GLU A 117 10.03 -3.96 -2.88
C GLU A 117 8.76 -3.60 -3.65
N LEU A 118 7.89 -2.74 -3.11
CA LEU A 118 6.52 -2.60 -3.60
C LEU A 118 6.03 -1.14 -3.61
N ILE A 119 5.41 -0.77 -4.72
CA ILE A 119 4.43 0.31 -4.80
C ILE A 119 3.14 -0.30 -5.34
N PHE A 120 2.01 0.05 -4.75
CA PHE A 120 0.71 -0.38 -5.27
C PHE A 120 -0.31 0.75 -5.18
N SER A 121 -1.44 0.57 -5.84
CA SER A 121 -2.54 1.53 -5.85
C SER A 121 -3.86 0.79 -5.87
N ILE A 122 -4.87 1.42 -5.26
CA ILE A 122 -6.25 0.97 -5.26
C ILE A 122 -7.07 2.00 -6.04
N GLY A 123 -7.92 1.53 -6.95
CA GLY A 123 -8.90 2.34 -7.66
C GLY A 123 -10.18 1.56 -7.93
N ASP A 124 -11.29 2.27 -8.12
CA ASP A 124 -12.60 1.69 -8.45
C ASP A 124 -12.65 1.08 -9.87
N THR A 125 -11.66 1.40 -10.69
CA THR A 125 -11.50 0.93 -12.07
C THR A 125 -10.04 0.56 -12.34
N GLU A 126 -9.82 -0.33 -13.32
CA GLU A 126 -8.48 -0.73 -13.76
C GLU A 126 -7.64 0.48 -14.19
N ASP A 127 -8.25 1.41 -14.94
CA ASP A 127 -7.59 2.64 -15.41
C ASP A 127 -7.24 3.58 -14.26
N ALA A 128 -8.11 3.71 -13.25
CA ALA A 128 -7.81 4.54 -12.07
C ALA A 128 -6.62 3.98 -11.29
N ALA A 129 -6.63 2.67 -10.99
CA ALA A 129 -5.53 2.02 -10.27
C ALA A 129 -4.21 2.17 -11.06
N LYS A 130 -4.18 1.70 -12.31
CA LYS A 130 -2.96 1.75 -13.13
C LYS A 130 -2.48 3.18 -13.39
N GLY A 131 -3.41 4.09 -13.66
CA GLY A 131 -3.14 5.50 -13.88
C GLY A 131 -2.53 6.19 -12.66
N GLY A 132 -3.10 5.94 -11.48
CA GLY A 132 -2.60 6.47 -10.22
C GLY A 132 -1.17 6.04 -9.92
N LEU A 133 -0.88 4.74 -10.04
CA LEU A 133 0.49 4.22 -9.85
C LEU A 133 1.47 4.82 -10.87
N THR A 134 1.07 4.88 -12.14
CA THR A 134 1.89 5.45 -13.23
C THR A 134 2.16 6.93 -13.00
N GLN A 135 1.18 7.69 -12.51
CA GLN A 135 1.38 9.10 -12.18
C GLN A 135 2.39 9.26 -11.05
N MET A 136 2.31 8.45 -9.99
CA MET A 136 3.28 8.51 -8.90
C MET A 136 4.70 8.20 -9.39
N THR A 137 4.92 7.14 -10.16
CA THR A 137 6.25 6.75 -10.64
C THR A 137 6.82 7.75 -11.64
N ASN A 138 6.00 8.38 -12.49
CA ASN A 138 6.43 9.47 -13.36
C ASN A 138 6.86 10.70 -12.55
N ARG A 139 6.07 11.12 -11.56
CA ARG A 139 6.43 12.25 -10.69
C ARG A 139 7.71 11.98 -9.93
N MET A 140 7.93 10.75 -9.47
CA MET A 140 9.19 10.36 -8.85
C MET A 140 10.38 10.55 -9.80
N ALA A 141 10.29 10.06 -11.03
CA ALA A 141 11.34 10.21 -12.03
C ALA A 141 11.60 11.70 -12.38
N GLU A 142 10.55 12.51 -12.52
CA GLU A 142 10.65 13.95 -12.79
C GLU A 142 11.35 14.73 -11.67
N LEU A 143 11.15 14.30 -10.42
CA LEU A 143 11.73 14.92 -9.23
C LEU A 143 13.12 14.37 -8.87
N GLY A 144 13.66 13.42 -9.64
CA GLY A 144 14.91 12.73 -9.30
C GLY A 144 14.79 11.87 -8.04
N LEU A 145 13.59 11.39 -7.73
CA LEU A 145 13.29 10.57 -6.57
C LEU A 145 13.35 9.09 -6.97
N GLY A 146 14.16 8.31 -6.25
CA GLY A 146 14.31 6.87 -6.51
C GLY A 146 15.33 6.53 -7.59
N GLU A 147 16.34 7.38 -7.85
CA GLU A 147 17.45 7.09 -8.77
C GLU A 147 18.23 5.81 -8.40
N ASP A 148 18.29 5.50 -7.10
CA ASP A 148 18.92 4.28 -6.57
C ASP A 148 18.00 3.05 -6.64
N VAL A 149 16.79 3.19 -7.19
CA VAL A 149 15.79 2.14 -7.25
C VAL A 149 15.55 1.66 -8.68
N SER A 150 15.53 0.33 -8.84
CA SER A 150 15.25 -0.31 -10.12
C SER A 150 13.84 -0.89 -10.15
N PHE A 151 12.91 -0.16 -10.75
CA PHE A 151 11.55 -0.65 -11.00
C PHE A 151 11.53 -1.76 -12.03
N LYS A 152 10.75 -2.81 -11.76
CA LYS A 152 10.47 -3.85 -12.77
C LYS A 152 9.60 -3.25 -13.87
N PRO A 153 9.83 -3.57 -15.16
CA PRO A 153 9.23 -2.82 -16.28
C PRO A 153 7.71 -2.96 -16.44
N HIS A 154 7.08 -3.91 -15.76
CA HIS A 154 5.65 -4.19 -15.92
C HIS A 154 4.90 -3.87 -14.63
N VAL A 155 3.99 -2.91 -14.72
CA VAL A 155 2.90 -2.73 -13.75
C VAL A 155 1.91 -3.86 -13.96
N GLN A 156 1.61 -4.59 -12.90
CA GLN A 156 0.58 -5.62 -12.89
C GLN A 156 -0.71 -5.02 -12.36
N THR A 157 -1.84 -5.41 -12.94
CA THR A 157 -3.15 -4.88 -12.54
C THR A 157 -4.18 -6.00 -12.62
N GLN A 158 -4.99 -6.14 -11.58
CA GLN A 158 -6.05 -7.14 -11.49
C GLN A 158 -7.09 -6.70 -10.44
N ARG A 159 -8.22 -7.40 -10.36
CA ARG A 159 -9.22 -7.11 -9.32
C ARG A 159 -8.74 -7.61 -7.97
N VAL A 160 -9.24 -6.99 -6.90
CA VAL A 160 -9.02 -7.47 -5.53
C VAL A 160 -9.49 -8.92 -5.37
N ALA A 161 -10.63 -9.29 -5.97
CA ALA A 161 -11.13 -10.67 -5.96
C ALA A 161 -10.15 -11.72 -6.56
N ASP A 162 -9.19 -11.29 -7.38
CA ASP A 162 -8.21 -12.20 -7.98
C ASP A 162 -6.96 -12.37 -7.08
N PHE A 163 -6.84 -11.57 -6.01
CA PHE A 163 -5.78 -11.66 -5.00
C PHE A 163 -6.17 -12.53 -3.81
N ILE A 164 -7.47 -12.58 -3.46
CA ILE A 164 -7.98 -13.06 -2.17
C ILE A 164 -9.03 -14.16 -2.31
#